data_AF-A0A947YPQ3-F1
#
_entry.id   AF-A0A947YPQ3-F1
#
_cell.length_a   1.000
_cell.length_b   1.000
_cell.length_c   1.000
_cell.angle_alpha   90.00
_cell.angle_beta   90.00
_cell.angle_gamma   90.00
#
_symmetry.space_group_name_H-M   'P 1'
#
loop_
_entity.id
_entity.type
_entity.pdbx_description
1 polymer ?
#
loop_
_entity_poly.entity_id
_entity_poly.type
_entity_poly.pdbx_seq_one_letter_code
_entity_poly.pdbx_strand_id
1 'polypeptide(L)' 'MTILPKEVLKKFQVLYLQHYHTRLSDEQAEEKALQLLRLFRIVYHPIPNQIEMKKYETNKA' A
#
# COMPACT_ATOMS: atom_id res chain seq x y z
N MET A 1 -5.39 -15.08 -10.00
CA MET A 1 -5.74 -13.81 -9.29
C MET A 1 -5.19 -13.90 -7.89
N THR A 2 -4.39 -12.93 -7.46
CA THR A 2 -3.92 -12.87 -6.07
C THR A 2 -5.00 -12.17 -5.26
N ILE A 3 -5.77 -12.93 -4.50
CA ILE A 3 -6.80 -12.39 -3.60
C ILE A 3 -6.09 -11.89 -2.35
N LEU A 4 -6.34 -10.64 -1.95
CA LEU A 4 -5.77 -10.08 -0.73
C LEU A 4 -6.54 -10.59 0.51
N PRO A 5 -5.85 -10.87 1.63
CA PRO A 5 -6.52 -11.25 2.87
C PRO A 5 -7.49 -10.15 3.32
N LYS A 6 -8.68 -10.55 3.81
CA LYS A 6 -9.73 -9.61 4.23
C LYS A 6 -9.26 -8.60 5.28
N GLU A 7 -8.38 -9.01 6.18
CA GLU A 7 -7.80 -8.11 7.19
C GLU A 7 -6.91 -7.01 6.58
N VAL A 8 -6.19 -7.34 5.50
CA VAL A 8 -5.36 -6.38 4.77
C VAL A 8 -6.25 -5.38 4.04
N LEU A 9 -7.33 -5.84 3.41
CA LEU A 9 -8.30 -4.95 2.75
C LEU A 9 -8.97 -3.99 3.73
N LYS A 10 -9.37 -4.48 4.92
CA LYS A 10 -9.91 -3.61 5.97
C LYS A 10 -8.93 -2.54 6.43
N LYS A 11 -7.66 -2.91 6.65
CA LYS A 11 -6.61 -1.93 6.99
C LYS A 11 -6.43 -0.91 5.87
N PHE A 12 -6.43 -1.35 4.62
CA PHE A 12 -6.34 -0.46 3.47
C PHE A 12 -7.52 0.52 3.40
N GLN A 13 -8.76 0.05 3.59
CA GLN A 13 -9.95 0.90 3.64
C GLN A 13 -9.86 1.97 4.74
N VAL A 14 -9.39 1.60 5.94
CA VAL A 14 -9.21 2.53 7.06
C VAL A 14 -8.19 3.61 6.70
N LEU A 15 -7.03 3.22 6.18
CA LEU A 15 -5.99 4.18 5.77
C LEU A 15 -6.47 5.09 4.63
N TYR A 16 -7.16 4.53 3.64
CA TYR A 16 -7.69 5.30 2.52
C TYR A 16 -8.72 6.34 3.00
N LEU A 17 -9.59 5.96 3.93
CA LEU A 17 -10.54 6.89 4.54
C LEU A 17 -9.82 7.99 5.34
N GLN A 18 -8.78 7.65 6.09
CA GLN A 18 -8.03 8.62 6.89
C GLN A 18 -7.31 9.67 6.03
N HIS A 19 -6.72 9.26 4.92
CA HIS A 19 -5.89 10.14 4.09
C HIS A 19 -6.63 10.81 2.93
N TYR A 20 -7.68 10.18 2.40
CA TYR A 20 -8.42 10.66 1.23
C TYR A 20 -9.89 10.97 1.55
N HIS A 21 -10.31 10.83 2.81
CA HIS A 21 -11.68 11.10 3.27
C HIS A 21 -12.78 10.41 2.45
N THR A 22 -12.44 9.29 1.81
CA THR A 22 -13.31 8.55 0.90
C THR A 22 -13.50 7.13 1.43
N ARG A 23 -14.74 6.69 1.58
CA ARG A 23 -15.05 5.28 1.89
C ARG A 23 -15.02 4.46 0.61
N LEU A 24 -14.40 3.29 0.68
CA LEU A 24 -14.34 2.33 -0.42
C LEU A 24 -15.25 1.13 -0.11
N SER A 25 -15.87 0.58 -1.15
CA SER A 25 -16.41 -0.78 -1.10
C SER A 25 -15.28 -1.82 -1.03
N ASP A 26 -15.62 -3.08 -0.75
CA ASP A 26 -14.63 -4.17 -0.71
C ASP A 26 -13.97 -4.36 -2.10
N GLU A 27 -14.75 -4.30 -3.18
CA GLU A 27 -14.26 -4.40 -4.56
C GLU A 27 -13.32 -3.25 -4.92
N GLN A 28 -13.71 -2.01 -4.59
CA GLN A 28 -12.87 -0.83 -4.82
C GLN A 28 -11.57 -0.87 -4.01
N ALA A 29 -11.64 -1.38 -2.78
CA ALA A 29 -10.45 -1.55 -1.94
C ALA A 29 -9.49 -2.57 -2.55
N GLU A 30 -10.01 -3.69 -3.06
CA GLU A 30 -9.20 -4.71 -3.70
C GLU A 30 -8.51 -4.19 -4.97
N GLU A 31 -9.27 -3.54 -5.87
CA GLU A 31 -8.72 -2.97 -7.09
C GLU A 31 -7.60 -1.96 -6.80
N LYS A 32 -7.86 -1.00 -5.91
CA LYS A 32 -6.90 0.06 -5.56
C LYS A 32 -5.68 -0.48 -4.82
N ALA A 33 -5.85 -1.43 -3.91
CA ALA A 33 -4.73 -2.05 -3.20
C ALA A 33 -3.83 -2.83 -4.17
N LEU A 34 -4.40 -3.59 -5.11
CA LEU A 34 -3.64 -4.29 -6.13
C LEU A 34 -2.92 -3.33 -7.08
N GLN A 35 -3.56 -2.22 -7.46
CA GLN A 35 -2.92 -1.19 -8.27
C GLN A 35 -1.71 -0.57 -7.55
N LEU A 36 -1.87 -0.26 -6.25
CA LEU A 36 -0.77 0.26 -5.42
C LEU A 36 0.40 -0.72 -5.36
N LEU A 37 0.14 -2.00 -5.13
CA LEU A 37 1.19 -3.02 -5.07
C LEU A 37 1.93 -3.17 -6.42
N ARG A 38 1.20 -3.08 -7.54
CA ARG A 38 1.80 -3.11 -8.88
C ARG A 38 2.72 -1.91 -9.09
N LEU A 39 2.27 -0.72 -8.75
CA LEU A 39 3.06 0.51 -8.85
C LEU A 39 4.29 0.45 -7.95
N PHE A 40 4.13 0.04 -6.69
CA PHE A 40 5.22 -0.12 -5.74
C PHE A 40 6.29 -1.07 -6.28
N ARG A 41 5.88 -2.21 -6.84
CA ARG A 41 6.80 -3.18 -7.45
C ARG A 41 7.59 -2.62 -8.63
N ILE A 42 7.00 -1.71 -9.42
CA ILE A 42 7.67 -1.09 -10.57
C ILE A 42 8.65 -0.02 -10.12
N VAL A 43 8.21 0.86 -9.22
CA VAL A 43 8.99 2.04 -8.79
C VAL A 43 10.17 1.64 -7.92
N TYR A 44 9.98 0.66 -7.03
CA TYR A 44 10.98 0.25 -6.06
C TYR A 44 11.60 -1.10 -6.45
N HIS A 45 11.94 -1.33 -7.73
CA HIS A 45 12.67 -2.53 -8.14
C HIS A 45 14.18 -2.27 -8.27
N PRO A 46 15.07 -3.11 -7.69
CA PRO A 46 14.78 -4.22 -6.79
C PRO A 46 14.18 -3.71 -5.47
N ILE A 47 13.26 -4.48 -4.86
CA ILE A 47 12.64 -4.11 -3.58
C ILE A 47 13.77 -3.87 -2.59
N PRO A 48 13.98 -2.62 -2.10
CA PRO A 48 15.06 -2.32 -1.19
C PRO A 48 14.94 -3.26 0.01
N ASN A 49 16.00 -3.99 0.33
CA ASN A 49 16.01 -4.81 1.55
C ASN A 49 15.68 -3.91 2.74
N GLN A 50 14.99 -4.43 3.77
CA GLN A 50 14.52 -3.66 4.94
C GLN A 50 15.60 -2.76 5.60
N ILE A 51 16.88 -3.05 5.37
CA ILE A 51 18.05 -2.29 5.83
C ILE A 51 18.17 -0.92 5.14
N GLU A 52 17.77 -0.79 3.87
CA GLU A 52 17.89 0.45 3.10
C GLU A 52 16.75 1.44 3.36
N MET A 53 15.55 0.97 3.74
CA MET A 53 14.41 1.86 4.01
C MET A 53 14.67 2.79 5.22
N LYS A 54 15.40 2.33 6.23
CA LYS A 54 15.79 3.16 7.40
C LYS A 54 16.67 4.37 7.03
N LYS A 55 17.43 4.29 5.93
CA LYS A 55 18.28 5.40 5.47
C LYS A 55 17.47 6.53 4.83
N TYR A 56 16.30 6.25 4.27
CA TYR A 56 15.46 7.30 3.68
C TYR A 56 14.67 8.09 4.72
N GLU A 57 14.35 7.49 5.87
CA GLU A 57 13.67 8.18 6.98
C GLU A 57 14.61 9.11 7.74
N THR A 58 15.90 8.78 7.82
CA THR A 58 16.91 9.59 8.55
C THR A 58 17.36 10.85 7.80
N ASN A 59 17.08 10.96 6.50
CA ASN A 59 17.40 12.15 5.69
C ASN A 59 16.24 13.18 5.60
N LYS A 60 15.19 13.01 6.41
CA LYS A 60 14.05 13.94 6.53
C LYS A 60 13.96 14.63 7.91
N ALA A 61 15.01 14.53 8.73
CA ALA A 61 15.12 15.23 10.01
C ALA A 61 16.01 16.47 9.89
#